data_AF-A0A0W0YPR2-F1
#
_entry.id   AF-A0A0W0YPR2-F1
#
_cell.length_a   1.000
_cell.length_b   1.000
_cell.length_c   1.000
_cell.angle_alpha   90.00
_cell.angle_beta   90.00
_cell.angle_gamma   90.00
#
_symmetry.space_group_name_H-M   'P 1'
#
loop_
_entity.id
_entity.type
_entity.pdbx_description
1 polymer ?
#
loop_
_entity_poly.entity_id
_entity_poly.type
_entity_poly.pdbx_seq_one_letter_code
_entity_poly.pdbx_strand_id
1 'polypeptide(L)'
;MLFYSKLHQDFFSAAPDFISIYHLINKVYHKECTHFIESLSTLEKLLTEKRLRKEEPILRFLVDTHGVAWFARENQPGISAPKHFQMTGESQNKAKCLTAGNIKFTNSKCRVLKSINHRSGDFQPSFYSLRIFLAILVLNETILPFKLPRVIVVKELNTQGEVICKHRWLVAKIKEWVTTFNQNKELTHRLKNQSVERKIVHYESTNDELCYPV
;
A
#
# COMPACT_ATOMS: atom_id res chain seq x y z
N MET A 1 -20.27 6.68 24.77
CA MET A 1 -19.66 5.34 24.70
C MET A 1 -19.58 4.94 23.23
N LEU A 2 -18.38 4.89 22.64
CA LEU A 2 -18.20 4.34 21.30
C LEU A 2 -18.12 2.82 21.46
N PHE A 3 -19.17 2.10 21.08
CA PHE A 3 -19.11 0.66 20.93
C PHE A 3 -18.06 0.35 19.84
N TYR A 4 -16.90 -0.12 20.25
CA TYR A 4 -15.94 -0.66 19.30
C TYR A 4 -16.55 -1.91 18.68
N SER A 5 -16.76 -1.91 17.37
CA SER A 5 -17.21 -3.10 16.64
C SER A 5 -16.29 -4.27 16.94
N LYS A 6 -16.81 -5.51 16.98
CA LYS A 6 -16.01 -6.74 17.15
C LYS A 6 -14.75 -6.76 16.25
N LEU A 7 -14.89 -6.33 15.00
CA LEU A 7 -13.76 -6.19 14.06
C LEU A 7 -12.65 -5.23 14.52
N HIS A 8 -12.98 -4.16 15.26
CA HIS A 8 -11.96 -3.25 15.80
C HIS A 8 -11.15 -3.96 16.89
N GLN A 9 -11.83 -4.69 17.78
CA GLN A 9 -11.17 -5.49 18.81
C GLN A 9 -10.31 -6.57 18.16
N ASP A 10 -10.86 -7.28 17.18
CA ASP A 10 -10.16 -8.33 16.44
C ASP A 10 -8.95 -7.76 15.69
N PHE A 11 -9.07 -6.59 15.03
CA PHE A 11 -7.95 -5.98 14.31
C PHE A 11 -6.79 -5.63 15.24
N PHE A 12 -7.06 -5.07 16.41
CA PHE A 12 -6.02 -4.64 17.35
C PHE A 12 -5.65 -5.69 18.41
N SER A 13 -6.18 -6.92 18.33
CA SER A 13 -5.87 -7.99 19.30
C SER A 13 -4.53 -8.69 19.06
N ALA A 14 -3.95 -8.55 17.87
CA ALA A 14 -2.73 -9.26 17.47
C ALA A 14 -1.74 -8.33 16.77
N ALA A 15 -0.46 -8.69 16.85
CA ALA A 15 0.60 -8.08 16.06
C ALA A 15 0.44 -8.41 14.56
N PRO A 16 1.08 -7.65 13.65
CA PRO A 16 1.20 -8.08 12.26
C PRO A 16 1.97 -9.40 12.17
N ASP A 17 1.48 -10.34 11.36
CA ASP A 17 2.21 -11.54 10.96
C ASP A 17 2.69 -11.43 9.50
N PHE A 18 3.72 -12.19 9.17
CA PHE A 18 4.33 -12.24 7.84
C PHE A 18 4.07 -13.60 7.16
N ILE A 19 3.06 -14.33 7.65
CA ILE A 19 2.75 -15.69 7.21
C ILE A 19 1.83 -15.64 5.99
N SER A 20 0.87 -14.70 6.01
CA SER A 20 -0.06 -14.52 4.91
C SER A 20 0.61 -13.87 3.71
N ILE A 21 0.86 -14.67 2.66
CA ILE A 21 1.42 -14.20 1.39
C ILE A 21 0.32 -14.22 0.32
N TYR A 22 0.12 -13.08 -0.33
CA TYR A 22 -0.86 -12.91 -1.39
C TYR A 22 -0.20 -12.96 -2.75
N HIS A 23 -0.83 -13.68 -3.67
CA HIS A 23 -0.40 -13.87 -5.04
C HIS A 23 -1.27 -13.04 -5.98
N LEU A 24 -0.73 -12.76 -7.16
CA LEU A 24 -1.48 -12.18 -8.27
C LEU A 24 -2.74 -13.03 -8.55
N ILE A 25 -3.91 -12.40 -8.58
CA ILE A 25 -5.18 -13.13 -8.75
C ILE A 25 -5.54 -13.42 -10.21
N ASN A 26 -5.11 -12.56 -11.13
CA ASN A 26 -5.41 -12.66 -12.56
C ASN A 26 -4.19 -12.26 -13.37
N LYS A 27 -4.00 -12.87 -14.54
CA LYS A 27 -3.02 -12.36 -15.51
C LYS A 27 -3.38 -10.95 -15.90
N VAL A 28 -2.36 -10.12 -16.07
CA VAL A 28 -2.52 -8.70 -16.28
C VAL A 28 -1.82 -8.33 -17.58
N TYR A 29 -2.56 -7.89 -18.58
CA TYR A 29 -1.95 -7.45 -19.83
C TYR A 29 -1.30 -6.08 -19.66
N HIS A 30 -0.12 -5.93 -20.24
CA HIS A 30 0.64 -4.68 -20.27
C HIS A 30 1.59 -4.65 -21.47
N LYS A 31 1.85 -3.43 -21.95
CA LYS A 31 2.94 -3.15 -22.88
C LYS A 31 4.28 -3.24 -22.16
N GLU A 32 5.36 -3.23 -22.93
CA GLU A 32 6.70 -3.05 -22.38
C GLU A 32 6.77 -1.73 -21.60
N CYS A 33 7.36 -1.78 -20.41
CA CYS A 33 7.45 -0.61 -19.55
C CYS A 33 8.60 -0.70 -18.54
N THR A 34 9.11 0.47 -18.17
CA THR A 34 10.05 0.65 -17.06
C THR A 34 9.45 1.62 -16.06
N HIS A 35 9.47 1.25 -14.78
CA HIS A 35 8.91 2.07 -13.72
C HIS A 35 9.90 2.27 -12.56
N PHE A 36 9.87 3.47 -11.99
CA PHE A 36 10.49 3.76 -10.70
C PHE A 36 9.47 3.48 -9.59
N ILE A 37 9.86 2.64 -8.64
CA ILE A 37 9.07 2.31 -7.46
C ILE A 37 9.79 2.88 -6.25
N GLU A 38 9.15 3.85 -5.60
CA GLU A 38 9.74 4.56 -4.47
C GLU A 38 9.54 3.77 -3.18
N SER A 39 10.53 3.77 -2.30
CA SER A 39 10.37 3.28 -0.93
C SER A 39 9.90 4.41 -0.03
N LEU A 40 9.83 4.16 1.29
CA LEU A 40 9.54 5.22 2.24
C LEU A 40 10.64 6.31 2.28
N SER A 41 11.91 5.93 2.13
CA SER A 41 13.05 6.87 2.16
C SER A 41 13.03 7.85 0.97
N THR A 42 12.48 7.43 -0.17
CA THR A 42 12.41 8.24 -1.39
C THR A 42 11.03 8.82 -1.69
N LEU A 43 10.02 8.53 -0.84
CA LEU A 43 8.63 8.91 -1.08
C LEU A 43 8.40 10.42 -1.22
N GLU A 44 9.19 11.29 -0.58
CA GLU A 44 9.06 12.75 -0.75
C GLU A 44 9.33 13.18 -2.20
N LYS A 45 10.20 12.47 -2.94
CA LYS A 45 10.48 12.75 -4.35
C LYS A 45 9.20 12.57 -5.17
N LEU A 46 8.56 11.41 -5.05
CA LEU A 46 7.28 11.12 -5.72
C LEU A 46 6.17 12.10 -5.31
N LEU A 47 6.03 12.40 -4.01
CA LEU A 47 5.02 13.35 -3.57
C LEU A 47 5.28 14.77 -4.10
N THR A 48 6.54 15.20 -4.16
CA THR A 48 6.91 16.50 -4.72
C THR A 48 6.56 16.59 -6.20
N GLU A 49 6.88 15.57 -7.00
CA GLU A 49 6.50 15.54 -8.41
C GLU A 49 4.97 15.60 -8.60
N LYS A 50 4.21 14.85 -7.79
CA LYS A 50 2.74 14.88 -7.83
C LYS A 50 2.18 16.26 -7.49
N ARG A 51 2.76 16.95 -6.50
CA ARG A 51 2.36 18.31 -6.10
C ARG A 51 2.59 19.29 -7.26
N LEU A 52 3.74 19.23 -7.91
CA LEU A 52 4.09 20.09 -9.04
C LEU A 52 3.13 19.91 -10.22
N ARG A 53 2.76 18.65 -10.49
CA ARG A 53 1.84 18.29 -11.58
C ARG A 53 0.36 18.39 -11.21
N LYS A 54 0.04 18.73 -9.95
CA LYS A 54 -1.33 18.77 -9.40
C LYS A 54 -2.13 17.49 -9.68
N GLU A 55 -1.46 16.33 -9.65
CA GLU A 55 -2.09 15.03 -9.91
C GLU A 55 -3.10 14.67 -8.81
N GLU A 56 -3.99 13.70 -9.09
CA GLU A 56 -4.87 13.15 -8.06
C GLU A 56 -4.05 12.71 -6.82
N PRO A 57 -4.54 13.01 -5.61
CA PRO A 57 -3.82 12.80 -4.36
C PRO A 57 -3.92 11.35 -3.88
N ILE A 58 -3.55 10.41 -4.74
CA ILE A 58 -3.61 8.98 -4.50
C ILE A 58 -2.34 8.32 -4.98
N LEU A 59 -1.89 7.32 -4.22
CA LEU A 59 -0.77 6.46 -4.54
C LEU A 59 -1.19 5.01 -4.35
N ARG A 60 -0.59 4.13 -5.15
CA ARG A 60 -0.52 2.70 -4.88
C ARG A 60 0.54 2.46 -3.80
N PHE A 61 0.27 1.54 -2.89
CA PHE A 61 1.27 0.96 -2.02
C PHE A 61 1.28 -0.56 -2.15
N LEU A 62 2.44 -1.16 -1.90
CA LEU A 62 2.63 -2.60 -1.79
C LEU A 62 3.68 -2.85 -0.70
N VAL A 63 3.43 -3.79 0.21
CA VAL A 63 4.45 -4.28 1.13
C VAL A 63 4.94 -5.62 0.59
N ASP A 64 6.22 -5.68 0.25
CA ASP A 64 6.82 -6.89 -0.30
C ASP A 64 7.01 -7.98 0.76
N THR A 65 7.44 -9.17 0.33
CA THR A 65 7.68 -10.31 1.23
C THR A 65 8.82 -10.07 2.23
N HIS A 66 9.65 -9.04 2.06
CA HIS A 66 10.68 -8.65 3.03
C HIS A 66 10.15 -7.67 4.08
N GLY A 67 8.98 -7.08 3.87
CA GLY A 67 8.38 -6.08 4.76
C GLY A 67 8.67 -4.64 4.37
N VAL A 68 9.17 -4.40 3.16
CA VAL A 68 9.46 -3.05 2.66
C VAL A 68 8.20 -2.48 2.02
N ALA A 69 7.82 -1.27 2.42
CA ALA A 69 6.73 -0.53 1.81
C ALA A 69 7.19 0.22 0.56
N TRP A 70 6.59 -0.16 -0.56
CA TRP A 70 6.80 0.40 -1.89
C TRP A 70 5.61 1.26 -2.31
N PHE A 71 5.88 2.33 -3.04
CA PHE A 71 4.90 3.33 -3.46
C PHE A 71 5.07 3.67 -4.93
N ALA A 72 3.95 3.90 -5.60
CA ALA A 72 3.93 4.36 -6.98
C ALA A 72 2.69 5.19 -7.27
N ARG A 73 2.71 5.89 -8.40
CA ARG A 73 1.53 6.58 -8.93
C ARG A 73 0.40 5.59 -9.18
N GLU A 74 -0.83 6.09 -9.14
CA GLU A 74 -1.97 5.42 -9.73
C GLU A 74 -2.14 5.86 -11.18
N ASN A 75 -2.71 5.00 -12.04
CA ASN A 75 -2.97 5.35 -13.44
C ASN A 75 -3.91 6.54 -13.52
N GLN A 76 -3.56 7.49 -14.38
CA GLN A 76 -4.40 8.64 -14.73
C GLN A 76 -4.36 8.81 -16.25
N PRO A 77 -5.38 9.45 -16.86
CA PRO A 77 -5.30 9.81 -18.27
C PRO A 77 -3.98 10.52 -18.59
N GLY A 78 -3.21 9.99 -19.55
CA GLY A 78 -1.91 10.54 -19.96
C GLY A 78 -0.72 10.22 -19.03
N ILE A 79 -0.92 9.51 -17.91
CA ILE A 79 0.16 9.12 -16.99
C ILE A 79 0.22 7.61 -16.88
N SER A 80 1.26 7.02 -17.48
CA SER A 80 1.58 5.61 -17.28
C SER A 80 2.14 5.39 -15.87
N ALA A 81 1.53 4.47 -15.12
CA ALA A 81 1.97 4.10 -13.79
C ALA A 81 1.93 2.57 -13.62
N PRO A 82 2.82 2.01 -12.78
CA PRO A 82 2.89 0.57 -12.59
C PRO A 82 1.63 0.07 -11.90
N LYS A 83 1.04 -1.00 -12.42
CA LYS A 83 0.06 -1.80 -11.68
C LYS A 83 0.72 -2.38 -10.41
N HIS A 84 -0.07 -2.80 -9.42
CA HIS A 84 0.48 -3.29 -8.16
C HIS A 84 1.42 -4.48 -8.35
N PHE A 85 1.11 -5.42 -9.24
CA PHE A 85 2.03 -6.53 -9.49
C PHE A 85 3.37 -6.05 -10.07
N GLN A 86 3.35 -4.99 -10.90
CA GLN A 86 4.57 -4.41 -11.47
C GLN A 86 5.44 -3.76 -10.39
N MET A 87 4.85 -3.31 -9.28
CA MET A 87 5.61 -2.80 -8.15
C MET A 87 6.45 -3.88 -7.45
N THR A 88 6.22 -5.18 -7.70
CA THR A 88 7.02 -6.25 -7.12
C THR A 88 8.41 -6.33 -7.75
N GLY A 89 8.52 -6.10 -9.07
CA GLY A 89 9.72 -6.40 -9.85
C GLY A 89 9.84 -7.87 -10.26
N GLU A 90 8.85 -8.70 -9.91
CA GLU A 90 8.78 -10.11 -10.24
C GLU A 90 7.90 -10.34 -11.48
N SER A 91 8.10 -11.49 -12.15
CA SER A 91 7.18 -11.94 -13.20
C SER A 91 5.78 -12.22 -12.63
N GLN A 92 4.75 -12.19 -13.46
CA GLN A 92 3.35 -12.37 -13.01
C GLN A 92 3.13 -13.65 -12.18
N ASN A 93 3.79 -14.75 -12.53
CA ASN A 93 3.67 -16.03 -11.82
C ASN A 93 4.39 -16.04 -10.45
N LYS A 94 5.30 -15.09 -10.21
CA LYS A 94 6.10 -14.97 -8.98
C LYS A 94 5.71 -13.76 -8.14
N ALA A 95 4.88 -12.86 -8.67
CA ALA A 95 4.44 -11.64 -8.00
C ALA A 95 3.70 -11.98 -6.71
N LYS A 96 4.29 -11.56 -5.58
CA LYS A 96 3.79 -11.80 -4.23
C LYS A 96 3.89 -10.53 -3.39
N CYS A 97 2.98 -10.38 -2.44
CA CYS A 97 3.03 -9.31 -1.45
C CYS A 97 2.46 -9.77 -0.11
N LEU A 98 2.80 -9.05 0.96
CA LEU A 98 2.16 -9.22 2.27
C LEU A 98 0.85 -8.43 2.36
N THR A 99 0.81 -7.25 1.73
CA THR A 99 -0.38 -6.44 1.58
C THR A 99 -0.20 -5.44 0.45
N ALA A 100 -1.29 -4.97 -0.13
CA ALA A 100 -1.30 -4.03 -1.25
C ALA A 100 -2.60 -3.25 -1.26
N GLY A 101 -2.56 -2.01 -1.72
CA GLY A 101 -3.75 -1.16 -1.81
C GLY A 101 -3.38 0.26 -2.18
N ASN A 102 -4.25 1.21 -1.82
CA ASN A 102 -4.08 2.61 -2.14
C ASN A 102 -4.07 3.46 -0.87
N ILE A 103 -3.22 4.48 -0.87
CA ILE A 103 -3.28 5.59 0.09
C ILE A 103 -3.78 6.85 -0.61
N LYS A 104 -4.75 7.52 0.00
CA LYS A 104 -5.31 8.79 -0.49
C LYS A 104 -5.02 9.90 0.50
N PHE A 105 -4.62 11.06 -0.01
CA PHE A 105 -4.38 12.28 0.76
C PHE A 105 -5.59 13.21 0.71
N THR A 106 -5.60 14.20 1.59
CA THR A 106 -6.72 15.15 1.73
C THR A 106 -6.90 16.05 0.52
N ASN A 107 -5.81 16.40 -0.16
CA ASN A 107 -5.77 17.25 -1.35
C ASN A 107 -4.48 17.01 -2.14
N SER A 108 -4.35 17.64 -3.32
CA SER A 108 -3.20 17.54 -4.23
C SER A 108 -1.87 18.02 -3.63
N LYS A 109 -1.87 18.66 -2.45
CA LYS A 109 -0.62 18.96 -1.73
C LYS A 109 0.00 17.71 -1.10
N CYS A 110 -0.74 16.60 -0.98
CA CYS A 110 -0.27 15.33 -0.42
C CYS A 110 0.46 15.49 0.93
N ARG A 111 -0.02 16.38 1.81
CA ARG A 111 0.61 16.67 3.12
C ARG A 111 -0.03 15.93 4.28
N VAL A 112 -1.27 15.47 4.13
CA VAL A 112 -2.02 14.79 5.20
C VAL A 112 -2.73 13.59 4.62
N LEU A 113 -2.50 12.42 5.21
CA LEU A 113 -3.18 11.19 4.84
C LEU A 113 -4.68 11.30 5.15
N LYS A 114 -5.53 10.83 4.22
CA LYS A 114 -7.00 10.83 4.36
C LYS A 114 -7.53 9.43 4.59
N SER A 115 -7.17 8.48 3.72
CA SER A 115 -7.67 7.12 3.81
C SER A 115 -6.73 6.08 3.21
N ILE A 116 -6.84 4.85 3.69
CA ILE A 116 -6.13 3.67 3.18
C ILE A 116 -7.17 2.61 2.79
N ASN A 117 -6.87 1.77 1.81
CA ASN A 117 -7.60 0.53 1.54
C ASN A 117 -6.62 -0.65 1.37
N HIS A 118 -7.14 -1.87 1.26
CA HIS A 118 -6.35 -3.11 1.36
C HIS A 118 -6.46 -4.02 0.13
N ARG A 119 -7.03 -3.52 -0.97
CA ARG A 119 -7.19 -4.30 -2.20
C ARG A 119 -6.83 -3.47 -3.41
N SER A 120 -6.41 -4.18 -4.45
CA SER A 120 -6.16 -3.67 -5.79
C SER A 120 -6.81 -4.59 -6.81
N GLY A 121 -6.75 -4.23 -8.10
CA GLY A 121 -7.18 -5.14 -9.18
C GLY A 121 -6.29 -6.39 -9.32
N ASP A 122 -5.03 -6.30 -8.87
CA ASP A 122 -4.02 -7.36 -9.07
C ASP A 122 -3.92 -8.30 -7.86
N PHE A 123 -4.17 -7.77 -6.65
CA PHE A 123 -4.09 -8.51 -5.40
C PHE A 123 -5.34 -8.30 -4.55
N GLN A 124 -5.79 -9.37 -3.89
CA GLN A 124 -6.84 -9.33 -2.88
C GLN A 124 -6.33 -9.72 -1.48
N PRO A 125 -5.47 -8.90 -0.84
CA PRO A 125 -5.12 -9.10 0.55
C PRO A 125 -6.35 -9.17 1.45
N SER A 126 -6.22 -9.83 2.61
CA SER A 126 -7.23 -9.74 3.65
C SER A 126 -7.21 -8.34 4.29
N PHE A 127 -8.32 -7.95 4.91
CA PHE A 127 -8.37 -6.70 5.67
C PHE A 127 -7.30 -6.65 6.77
N TYR A 128 -7.07 -7.76 7.46
CA TYR A 128 -6.09 -7.87 8.54
C TYR A 128 -4.64 -7.70 8.10
N SER A 129 -4.32 -7.94 6.83
CA SER A 129 -2.98 -7.67 6.27
C SER A 129 -2.55 -6.20 6.41
N LEU A 130 -3.50 -5.26 6.50
CA LEU A 130 -3.21 -3.84 6.74
C LEU A 130 -2.52 -3.57 8.07
N ARG A 131 -2.55 -4.50 9.03
CA ARG A 131 -1.77 -4.39 10.27
C ARG A 131 -0.31 -4.08 9.96
N ILE A 132 0.26 -4.75 8.96
CA ILE A 132 1.66 -4.56 8.56
C ILE A 132 1.88 -3.11 8.11
N PHE A 133 1.08 -2.63 7.16
CA PHE A 133 1.23 -1.30 6.61
C PHE A 133 0.97 -0.20 7.64
N LEU A 134 -0.05 -0.34 8.50
CA LEU A 134 -0.32 0.61 9.58
C LEU A 134 0.81 0.65 10.62
N ALA A 135 1.37 -0.50 10.97
CA ALA A 135 2.52 -0.57 11.87
C ALA A 135 3.76 0.10 11.24
N ILE A 136 4.03 -0.12 9.94
CA ILE A 136 5.11 0.58 9.22
C ILE A 136 4.92 2.10 9.30
N LEU A 137 3.72 2.62 9.01
CA LEU A 137 3.47 4.06 9.05
C LEU A 137 3.70 4.66 10.45
N VAL A 138 3.23 3.99 11.49
CA VAL A 138 3.37 4.49 12.87
C VAL A 138 4.80 4.39 13.38
N LEU A 139 5.48 3.27 13.13
CA LEU A 139 6.86 3.05 13.58
C LEU A 139 7.87 3.97 12.87
N ASN A 140 7.52 4.47 11.69
CA ASN A 140 8.37 5.34 10.87
C ASN A 140 7.79 6.77 10.74
N GLU A 141 6.89 7.19 11.64
CA GLU A 141 6.17 8.47 11.55
C GLU A 141 7.10 9.69 11.40
N THR A 142 8.28 9.64 12.03
CA THR A 142 9.26 10.73 12.04
C THR A 142 9.91 10.99 10.68
N ILE A 143 9.93 10.00 9.79
CA ILE A 143 10.50 10.10 8.44
C ILE A 143 9.42 10.16 7.35
N LEU A 144 8.14 10.13 7.71
CA LEU A 144 7.06 10.24 6.73
C LEU A 144 7.06 11.63 6.07
N PRO A 145 6.97 11.72 4.74
CA PRO A 145 6.86 12.99 4.02
C PRO A 145 5.47 13.65 4.12
N PHE A 146 4.59 13.10 4.95
CA PHE A 146 3.23 13.55 5.20
C PHE A 146 2.86 13.30 6.65
N LYS A 147 1.86 14.02 7.13
CA LYS A 147 1.33 13.86 8.49
C LYS A 147 0.27 12.78 8.54
N LEU A 148 0.31 11.96 9.58
CA LEU A 148 -0.83 11.13 9.96
C LEU A 148 -1.92 12.03 10.58
N PRO A 149 -3.19 11.90 10.17
CA PRO A 149 -4.28 12.66 10.76
C PRO A 149 -4.58 12.18 12.18
N ARG A 150 -5.38 12.94 12.96
CA ARG A 150 -5.87 12.44 14.25
C ARG A 150 -6.68 11.15 14.10
N VAL A 151 -7.49 11.06 13.04
CA VAL A 151 -8.31 9.90 12.69
C VAL A 151 -7.96 9.45 11.28
N ILE A 152 -7.52 8.21 11.12
CA ILE A 152 -7.33 7.57 9.81
C ILE A 152 -8.63 6.86 9.42
N VAL A 153 -9.03 7.02 8.16
CA VAL A 153 -10.12 6.24 7.57
C VAL A 153 -9.54 5.02 6.86
N VAL A 154 -9.88 3.83 7.32
CA VAL A 154 -9.52 2.58 6.64
C VAL A 154 -10.75 2.01 5.95
N LYS A 155 -10.67 1.84 4.63
CA LYS A 155 -11.77 1.30 3.83
C LYS A 155 -11.61 -0.20 3.68
N GLU A 156 -12.60 -0.93 4.15
CA GLU A 156 -12.74 -2.36 3.90
C GLU A 156 -13.51 -2.56 2.60
N LEU A 157 -12.96 -3.38 1.71
CA LEU A 157 -13.46 -3.66 0.37
C LEU A 157 -13.88 -5.14 0.30
N ASN A 158 -15.00 -5.43 -0.37
CA ASN A 158 -15.35 -6.81 -0.73
C ASN A 158 -14.52 -7.34 -1.91
N THR A 159 -14.84 -8.53 -2.40
CA THR A 159 -14.19 -9.17 -3.55
C THR A 159 -14.43 -8.44 -4.87
N GLN A 160 -15.50 -7.64 -4.95
CA GLN A 160 -15.82 -6.79 -6.10
C GLN A 160 -15.11 -5.42 -6.05
N GLY A 161 -14.38 -5.11 -4.98
CA GLY A 161 -13.72 -3.82 -4.80
C GLY A 161 -14.65 -2.70 -4.33
N GLU A 162 -15.84 -3.04 -3.83
CA GLU A 162 -16.80 -2.10 -3.27
C GLU A 162 -16.54 -1.92 -1.78
N VAL A 163 -16.72 -0.69 -1.29
CA VAL A 163 -16.50 -0.37 0.12
C VAL A 163 -17.64 -0.92 0.95
N ILE A 164 -17.37 -1.99 1.71
CA ILE A 164 -18.35 -2.55 2.66
C ILE A 164 -18.34 -1.83 4.00
N CYS A 165 -17.19 -1.29 4.41
CA CYS A 165 -17.08 -0.55 5.66
C CYS A 165 -16.02 0.55 5.61
N LYS A 166 -16.28 1.65 6.34
CA LYS A 166 -15.33 2.74 6.58
C LYS A 166 -15.00 2.80 8.06
N HIS A 167 -13.88 2.19 8.42
CA HIS A 167 -13.34 2.20 9.76
C HIS A 167 -12.68 3.54 10.06
N ARG A 168 -12.98 4.13 11.22
CA ARG A 168 -12.42 5.40 11.66
C ARG A 168 -11.64 5.17 12.94
N TRP A 169 -10.32 5.19 12.85
CA TRP A 169 -9.44 4.85 13.96
C TRP A 169 -8.59 6.05 14.38
N LEU A 170 -8.53 6.30 15.67
CA LEU A 170 -7.61 7.29 16.24
C LEU A 170 -6.18 6.80 16.05
N VAL A 171 -5.30 7.66 15.53
CA VAL A 171 -3.87 7.30 15.39
C VAL A 171 -3.23 7.01 16.75
N ALA A 172 -3.70 7.66 17.82
CA ALA A 172 -3.31 7.33 19.18
C ALA A 172 -3.57 5.84 19.53
N LYS A 173 -4.69 5.26 19.09
CA LYS A 173 -5.01 3.84 19.32
C LYS A 173 -4.14 2.90 18.51
N ILE A 174 -3.79 3.27 17.28
CA ILE A 174 -2.83 2.50 16.47
C ILE A 174 -1.44 2.56 17.13
N LYS A 175 -1.03 3.72 17.66
CA LYS A 175 0.20 3.87 18.44
C LYS A 175 0.22 3.00 19.70
N GLU A 176 -0.86 3.04 20.50
CA GLU A 176 -1.03 2.15 21.65
C GLU A 176 -0.92 0.67 21.24
N TRP A 177 -1.62 0.26 20.18
CA TRP A 177 -1.53 -1.10 19.65
C TRP A 177 -0.09 -1.48 19.24
N VAL A 178 0.64 -0.58 18.57
CA VAL A 178 2.05 -0.83 18.22
C VAL A 178 2.92 -1.08 19.45
N THR A 179 2.64 -0.44 20.59
CA THR A 179 3.40 -0.66 21.82
C THR A 179 3.25 -2.08 22.39
N THR A 180 2.17 -2.80 22.07
CA THR A 180 1.92 -4.15 22.62
C THR A 180 2.88 -5.21 22.08
N PHE A 181 3.48 -4.99 20.91
CA PHE A 181 4.42 -5.91 20.27
C PHE A 181 5.79 -5.31 19.99
N ASN A 182 6.04 -4.05 20.37
CA ASN A 182 7.32 -3.36 20.13
C ASN A 182 8.53 -4.02 20.83
N GLN A 183 8.27 -4.89 21.81
CA GLN A 183 9.31 -5.72 22.46
C GLN A 183 9.76 -6.89 21.57
N ASN A 184 8.96 -7.31 20.60
CA ASN A 184 9.40 -8.26 19.57
C ASN A 184 10.40 -7.55 18.65
N LYS A 185 11.69 -7.68 18.98
CA LYS A 185 12.79 -6.98 18.32
C LYS A 185 12.88 -7.31 16.84
N GLU A 186 12.69 -8.57 16.46
CA GLU A 186 12.76 -9.01 15.06
C GLU A 186 11.64 -8.37 14.23
N LEU A 187 10.39 -8.51 14.69
CA LEU A 187 9.23 -7.90 14.04
C LEU A 187 9.39 -6.39 13.91
N THR A 188 9.75 -5.73 15.01
CA THR A 188 9.91 -4.28 15.06
C THR A 188 11.04 -3.81 14.15
N HIS A 189 12.19 -4.51 14.15
CA HIS A 189 13.31 -4.23 13.26
C HIS A 189 12.87 -4.34 11.80
N ARG A 190 12.18 -5.42 11.43
CA ARG A 190 11.68 -5.63 10.06
C ARG A 190 10.73 -4.52 9.61
N LEU A 191 9.79 -4.09 10.47
CA LEU A 191 8.84 -3.02 10.15
C LEU A 191 9.50 -1.63 10.09
N LYS A 192 10.54 -1.38 10.90
CA LYS A 192 11.32 -0.13 10.88
C LYS A 192 12.34 -0.06 9.76
N ASN A 193 12.77 -1.20 9.22
CA ASN A 193 13.78 -1.25 8.17
C ASN A 193 13.18 -0.82 6.81
N GLN A 194 13.02 0.49 6.64
CA GLN A 194 12.47 1.13 5.45
C GLN A 194 13.52 2.04 4.77
N SER A 195 14.81 1.85 5.07
CA SER A 195 15.92 2.65 4.55
C SER A 195 16.37 2.24 3.15
N VAL A 196 15.72 1.25 2.54
CA VAL A 196 16.00 0.85 1.15
C VAL A 196 15.71 2.05 0.25
N GLU A 197 16.54 2.27 -0.77
CA GLU A 197 16.29 3.26 -1.81
C GLU A 197 15.10 2.86 -2.71
N ARG A 198 14.85 3.65 -3.75
CA ARG A 198 13.94 3.26 -4.84
C ARG A 198 14.48 2.06 -5.62
N LYS A 199 13.57 1.34 -6.30
CA LYS A 199 13.94 0.31 -7.28
C LYS A 199 13.42 0.66 -8.68
N ILE A 200 14.12 0.15 -9.69
CA ILE A 200 13.72 0.23 -11.09
C ILE A 200 13.23 -1.15 -11.49
N VAL A 201 12.02 -1.23 -12.04
CA VAL A 201 11.44 -2.48 -12.52
C VAL A 201 11.23 -2.38 -14.02
N HIS A 202 11.54 -3.46 -14.73
CA HIS A 202 11.36 -3.57 -16.17
C HIS A 202 10.46 -4.77 -16.47
N TYR A 203 9.54 -4.58 -17.41
CA TYR A 203 8.60 -5.59 -17.83
C TYR A 203 8.52 -5.58 -19.35
N GLU A 204 8.72 -6.75 -19.96
CA GLU A 204 8.47 -6.99 -21.38
C GLU A 204 6.97 -6.96 -21.69
N SER A 205 6.60 -6.77 -22.95
CA SER A 205 5.20 -6.87 -23.37
C SER A 205 4.65 -8.28 -23.11
N THR A 206 3.42 -8.35 -22.59
CA THR A 206 2.65 -9.60 -22.58
C THR A 206 1.77 -9.62 -23.82
N ASN A 207 2.31 -10.13 -24.93
CA ASN A 207 1.56 -10.25 -26.17
C ASN A 207 0.39 -11.23 -26.02
N ASP A 208 -0.81 -10.75 -26.35
CA ASP A 208 -1.67 -11.35 -27.38
C ASP A 208 -2.57 -10.23 -27.93
N GLU A 209 -2.06 -9.50 -28.92
CA GLU A 209 -2.94 -9.00 -29.98
C GLU A 209 -3.40 -10.21 -30.78
N LEU A 210 -4.50 -10.84 -30.39
CA LEU A 210 -5.38 -11.43 -31.38
C LEU A 210 -5.97 -10.25 -32.17
N CYS A 211 -5.21 -9.80 -33.16
CA CYS A 211 -5.75 -9.10 -34.31
C CYS A 211 -6.82 -10.02 -34.92
N TYR A 212 -8.08 -9.79 -34.57
CA TYR A 212 -9.15 -10.22 -35.46
C TYR A 212 -9.07 -9.31 -36.69
N PRO A 213 -8.76 -9.82 -37.90
CA PRO A 213 -8.96 -9.04 -39.10
C PRO A 213 -10.45 -8.74 -39.23
N VAL A 214 -10.73 -7.50 -39.61
CA VAL A 214 -12.05 -6.95 -39.95
C VAL A 214 -12.71 -7.79 -41.03
#